data_AF-A0A1F5N3B6-F1
#
_entry.id   AF-A0A1F5N3B6-F1
#
_cell.length_a   1.000
_cell.length_b   1.000
_cell.length_c   1.000
_cell.angle_alpha   90.00
_cell.angle_beta   90.00
_cell.angle_gamma   90.00
#
_symmetry.space_group_name_H-M   'P 1'
#
loop_
_entity.id
_entity.type
_entity.pdbx_description
1 polymer ?
#
loop_
_entity_poly.entity_id
_entity_poly.type
_entity_poly.pdbx_seq_one_letter_code
_entity_poly.pdbx_strand_id
1 'polypeptide(L)' 'MGTVKFIAKEVKEQILKRIKEEGITVSQAAADTGISTKTIYNWMRSKTLLYYKEMSKTGR' A
#
# COMPACT_ATOMS: atom_id res chain seq x y z
N MET A 1 -23.13 -5.96 3.74
CA MET A 1 -22.30 -6.61 2.69
C MET A 1 -21.22 -5.62 2.28
N GLY A 2 -19.95 -5.94 2.53
CA GLY A 2 -18.85 -5.03 2.18
C GLY A 2 -18.57 -5.13 0.68
N THR A 3 -18.83 -4.06 -0.07
CA THR A 3 -18.41 -3.97 -1.48
C THR A 3 -16.89 -4.01 -1.54
N VAL A 4 -16.34 -5.09 -2.08
CA VAL A 4 -14.90 -5.19 -2.32
C VAL A 4 -14.55 -4.23 -3.45
N LYS A 5 -14.11 -3.01 -3.09
CA LYS A 5 -13.58 -2.06 -4.07
C LYS A 5 -12.26 -2.62 -4.61
N PHE A 6 -12.29 -3.17 -5.81
CA PHE A 6 -11.09 -3.53 -6.55
C PHE A 6 -10.36 -2.24 -6.92
N ILE A 7 -9.17 -2.07 -6.38
CA ILE A 7 -8.31 -0.93 -6.68
C ILE A 7 -7.22 -1.44 -7.61
N ALA A 8 -7.08 -0.77 -8.76
CA ALA A 8 -6.08 -1.12 -9.75
C ALA A 8 -4.67 -1.08 -9.14
N LYS A 9 -3.82 -2.01 -9.57
CA LYS A 9 -2.45 -2.12 -9.06
C LYS A 9 -1.65 -0.84 -9.30
N GLU A 10 -1.84 -0.20 -10.45
CA GLU A 10 -1.18 1.06 -10.81
C GLU A 10 -1.52 2.19 -9.84
N VAL A 11 -2.80 2.37 -9.50
CA VAL A 11 -3.26 3.38 -8.52
C VAL A 11 -2.63 3.11 -7.16
N LYS A 12 -2.61 1.85 -6.72
CA LYS A 12 -1.93 1.45 -5.48
C LYS A 12 -0.44 1.78 -5.50
N GLU A 13 0.26 1.52 -6.60
CA GLU A 13 1.70 1.79 -6.74
C GLU A 13 1.99 3.28 -6.76
N GLN A 14 1.18 4.08 -7.45
CA GLN A 14 1.28 5.54 -7.42
C GLN A 14 1.15 6.08 -6.00
N ILE A 15 0.12 5.66 -5.25
CA ILE A 15 -0.09 6.09 -3.86
C ILE A 15 1.11 5.76 -2.99
N LEU A 16 1.63 4.53 -3.08
CA LEU A 16 2.79 4.11 -2.29
C LEU A 16 4.07 4.85 -2.70
N LYS A 17 4.24 5.17 -3.98
CA LYS A 17 5.34 6.01 -4.47
C LYS A 17 5.27 7.40 -3.90
N ARG A 18 4.11 8.07 -3.96
CA ARG A 18 3.95 9.41 -3.39
C ARG A 18 4.30 9.45 -1.90
N ILE A 19 3.81 8.48 -1.13
CA ILE A 19 4.09 8.40 0.31
C ILE A 19 5.60 8.21 0.59
N LYS A 20 6.31 7.44 -0.25
CA LYS A 20 7.73 7.12 -0.04
C LYS A 20 8.68 8.17 -0.63
N GLU A 21 8.40 8.65 -1.82
CA GLU A 21 9.26 9.54 -2.62
C GLU A 21 8.96 11.01 -2.34
N GLU A 22 7.68 11.39 -2.27
CA GLU A 22 7.27 12.77 -1.98
C GLU A 22 7.12 13.04 -0.47
N GLY A 23 7.18 11.98 0.36
CA GLY A 23 7.09 12.11 1.82
C GLY A 23 5.70 12.53 2.33
N ILE A 24 4.66 12.42 1.49
CA ILE A 24 3.30 12.76 1.92
C ILE A 24 2.77 11.76 2.95
N THR A 25 1.94 12.23 3.86
CA THR A 25 1.36 11.36 4.89
C THR A 25 0.29 10.44 4.31
N VAL A 26 0.08 9.29 4.97
CA VAL A 26 -0.98 8.33 4.61
C VAL A 26 -2.36 8.98 4.62
N SER A 27 -2.61 9.89 5.56
CA SER A 27 -3.86 10.65 5.64
C SER A 27 -4.06 11.59 4.45
N GLN A 28 -2.99 12.25 3.99
CA GLN A 28 -3.06 13.11 2.82
C GLN A 28 -3.33 12.30 1.55
N ALA A 29 -2.62 11.19 1.36
CA ALA A 29 -2.83 10.30 0.23
C ALA A 29 -4.22 9.67 0.23
N ALA A 30 -4.75 9.36 1.42
CA ALA A 30 -6.12 8.86 1.60
C ALA A 30 -7.18 9.90 1.20
N ALA A 31 -6.99 11.15 1.62
CA ALA A 31 -7.90 12.25 1.29
C ALA A 31 -7.90 12.56 -0.21
N ASP A 32 -6.73 12.59 -0.85
CA ASP A 32 -6.56 12.87 -2.27
C ASP A 32 -7.21 11.81 -3.18
N THR A 33 -7.10 10.55 -2.79
CA THR A 33 -7.55 9.41 -3.62
C THR A 33 -8.90 8.81 -3.22
N GLY A 34 -9.49 9.28 -2.11
CA GLY A 34 -10.73 8.74 -1.56
C GLY A 34 -10.59 7.31 -1.00
N ILE A 35 -9.38 6.86 -0.73
CA ILE A 35 -9.09 5.53 -0.19
C ILE A 35 -8.91 5.63 1.31
N SER A 36 -9.56 4.75 2.08
CA SER A 36 -9.38 4.77 3.53
C SER A 36 -7.93 4.50 3.94
N THR A 37 -7.44 5.25 4.94
CA THR A 37 -6.10 5.07 5.51
C THR A 37 -5.83 3.62 5.92
N LYS A 38 -6.84 2.93 6.47
CA LYS A 38 -6.79 1.51 6.82
C LYS A 38 -6.41 0.62 5.62
N THR A 39 -6.97 0.88 4.45
CA THR A 39 -6.64 0.14 3.21
C THR A 39 -5.17 0.36 2.83
N ILE A 40 -4.68 1.60 2.93
CA ILE A 40 -3.30 1.95 2.61
C ILE A 40 -2.34 1.26 3.60
N TYR A 41 -2.62 1.30 4.91
CA TYR A 41 -1.85 0.55 5.91
C TYR A 41 -1.86 -0.95 5.64
N ASN A 42 -3.00 -1.51 5.21
CA ASN A 42 -3.08 -2.92 4.85
C ASN A 42 -2.22 -3.26 3.63
N TRP A 43 -2.08 -2.35 2.67
CA TRP A 43 -1.17 -2.50 1.53
C TRP A 43 0.30 -2.44 1.92
N MET A 44 0.67 -1.52 2.80
CA MET A 44 2.02 -1.45 3.34
C MET A 44 2.37 -2.72 4.12
N ARG A 45 1.42 -3.22 4.93
CA ARG A 45 1.58 -4.48 5.66
C ARG A 45 1.69 -5.68 4.72
N SER A 46 0.90 -5.73 3.66
CA SER A 46 0.99 -6.79 2.66
C SER A 46 2.34 -6.75 1.93
N LYS A 47 2.88 -5.56 1.58
CA LYS A 47 4.23 -5.43 1.03
C LYS A 47 5.32 -5.80 2.04
N THR A 48 5.19 -5.45 3.33
CA THR A 48 6.19 -5.82 4.34
C THR A 48 6.26 -7.34 4.52
N LEU A 49 5.11 -8.03 4.43
CA LEU A 49 5.05 -9.48 4.51
C LEU A 49 5.59 -10.17 3.23
N LEU A 50 5.45 -9.55 2.06
CA LEU A 50 6.07 -10.02 0.82
C LEU A 50 7.60 -9.88 0.87
N TYR A 51 8.11 -8.73 1.34
CA TYR A 51 9.54 -8.50 1.53
C TYR A 51 10.15 -9.49 2.54
N TYR A 52 9.48 -9.73 3.67
CA TYR A 52 9.92 -10.72 4.67
C TYR A 52 9.91 -12.17 4.12
N LYS A 53 8.96 -12.49 3.24
CA LYS A 53 8.86 -13.81 2.59
C LYS A 53 9.91 -14.03 1.49
N GLU A 54 10.31 -12.98 0.78
CA GLU A 54 11.38 -13.03 -0.23
C GLU A 54 12.76 -13.14 0.43
N MET A 55 13.03 -12.40 1.51
CA MET A 55 14.29 -12.52 2.27
C MET A 55 14.45 -13.87 2.97
N SER A 56 13.35 -14.55 3.30
CA SER A 56 13.39 -15.91 3.87
C SER A 56 13.69 -17.01 2.84
N LYS A 57 13.66 -16.70 1.53
CA LYS A 57 14.00 -17.64 0.45
C LYS A 57 15.42 -17.49 -0.08
N THR A 58 16.10 -16.38 0.23
CA THR A 58 17.47 -16.11 -0.25
C THR A 58 18.57 -16.50 0.75
N GLY A 59 18.23 -17.37 1.71
CA GLY A 59 19.15 -17.93 2.69
C GLY A 59 19.22 -19.46 2.58
N ARG A 60 19.59 -19.97 1.41
CA ARG A 60 20.12 -21.33 1.21
C ARG A 60 21.17 -21.31 0.12
#